data_AF-A0A7R9HMU9-F1
#
_entry.id   AF-A0A7R9HMU9-F1
#
_cell.length_a   1.000
_cell.length_b   1.000
_cell.length_c   1.000
_cell.angle_alpha   90.00
_cell.angle_beta   90.00
_cell.angle_gamma   90.00
#
_symmetry.space_group_name_H-M   'P 1'
#
loop_
_entity.id
_entity.type
_entity.pdbx_description
1 polymer ?
#
loop_
_entity_poly.entity_id
_entity_poly.type
_entity_poly.pdbx_seq_one_letter_code
_entity_poly.pdbx_strand_id
1 'polypeptide(L)'
;MWTICFSARRNNWPPLPEKCCFQPCFYQDINVDIPLEFQRIVRMLYYLWMFHGCVMILNILGGMALMIHQGDFTTFGLAILYLILFTPFSFLCWYRPAYKAFRSDSSFNFMVFFFVFFFQFMVTVIQTIGIPGSGTCGILTAIKCFDSTVGGATVGVITLIIALCFGSAASMDLLLISKIHRIYRSTGASFAKAQQEFTSEFLRNEHVQSAATNAAAAGVRAQMSSSRY
;
A
#
# COMPACT_ATOMS: atom_id res chain seq x y z
N MET A 1 21.56 -17.37 -34.21
CA MET A 1 20.24 -16.78 -33.96
C MET A 1 19.87 -17.13 -32.52
N TRP A 2 20.22 -16.27 -31.56
CA TRP A 2 19.92 -16.51 -30.14
C TRP A 2 18.53 -15.96 -29.85
N THR A 3 17.54 -16.84 -29.78
CA THR A 3 16.21 -16.49 -29.27
C THR A 3 16.36 -16.27 -27.77
N ILE A 4 16.31 -15.00 -27.36
CA ILE A 4 16.13 -14.63 -25.96
C ILE A 4 14.74 -15.15 -25.56
N CYS A 5 14.66 -16.33 -24.95
CA CYS A 5 13.46 -16.75 -24.25
C CYS A 5 13.35 -15.86 -23.01
N PHE A 6 12.63 -14.75 -23.13
CA PHE A 6 12.07 -14.05 -21.98
C PHE A 6 11.13 -15.06 -21.30
N SER A 7 11.64 -15.83 -20.34
CA SER A 7 10.79 -16.59 -19.43
C SER A 7 10.05 -15.55 -18.59
N ALA A 8 8.92 -15.06 -19.10
CA ALA A 8 7.98 -14.26 -18.34
C ALA A 8 7.50 -15.16 -17.20
N ARG A 9 8.09 -15.00 -16.02
CA ARG A 9 7.78 -15.83 -14.85
C ARG A 9 6.27 -15.75 -14.61
N ARG A 10 5.63 -16.92 -14.54
CA ARG A 10 4.16 -17.04 -14.42
C ARG A 10 3.68 -16.31 -13.17
N ASN A 11 2.73 -15.39 -13.34
CA ASN A 11 2.11 -14.70 -12.21
C ASN A 11 1.57 -15.71 -11.18
N ASN A 12 1.90 -15.48 -9.91
CA ASN A 12 1.62 -16.40 -8.80
C ASN A 12 0.78 -15.75 -7.68
N TRP A 13 0.40 -14.48 -7.85
CA TRP A 13 -0.23 -13.69 -6.81
C TRP A 13 -1.40 -12.84 -7.33
N PRO A 14 -2.55 -12.77 -6.62
CA PRO A 14 -2.87 -13.49 -5.39
C PRO A 14 -3.06 -15.00 -5.64
N PRO A 15 -2.69 -15.88 -4.68
CA PRO A 15 -2.87 -17.33 -4.81
C PRO A 15 -4.35 -17.67 -4.64
N LEU A 16 -5.11 -17.52 -5.73
CA LEU A 16 -6.52 -17.84 -5.77
C LEU A 16 -6.74 -19.27 -6.26
N PRO A 17 -7.80 -19.96 -5.79
CA PRO A 17 -8.21 -21.24 -6.35
C PRO A 17 -8.40 -21.11 -7.87
N GLU A 18 -8.04 -22.14 -8.65
CA GLU A 18 -8.12 -22.12 -10.12
C GLU A 18 -9.52 -21.80 -10.69
N LYS A 19 -10.56 -21.88 -9.85
CA LYS A 19 -11.97 -21.57 -10.17
C LYS A 19 -12.39 -20.13 -9.85
N CYS A 20 -11.50 -19.28 -9.35
CA CYS A 20 -11.82 -17.87 -9.07
C CYS A 20 -11.75 -17.04 -10.36
N CYS A 21 -12.70 -16.12 -10.58
CA CYS A 21 -12.73 -15.25 -11.77
C CYS A 21 -11.52 -14.30 -11.89
N PHE A 22 -10.73 -14.16 -10.82
CA PHE A 22 -9.53 -13.33 -10.80
C PHE A 22 -8.30 -14.22 -10.97
N GLN A 23 -7.62 -14.11 -12.11
CA GLN A 23 -6.33 -14.77 -12.33
C GLN A 23 -5.22 -14.07 -11.52
N PRO A 24 -4.16 -14.81 -11.14
CA PRO A 24 -2.95 -14.21 -10.58
C PRO A 24 -2.45 -13.08 -11.49
N CYS A 25 -2.50 -11.84 -10.99
CA CYS A 25 -2.16 -10.65 -11.75
C CYS A 25 -0.65 -10.35 -11.71
N PHE A 26 0.05 -10.90 -10.71
CA PHE A 26 1.45 -10.55 -10.47
C PHE A 26 2.33 -11.74 -10.13
N TYR A 27 3.56 -11.70 -10.61
CA TYR A 27 4.63 -12.55 -10.11
C TYR A 27 5.23 -11.96 -8.83
N GLN A 28 5.39 -12.80 -7.82
CA GLN A 28 6.01 -12.44 -6.55
C GLN A 28 6.69 -13.65 -5.95
N ASP A 29 8.00 -13.56 -5.74
CA ASP A 29 8.80 -14.57 -5.05
C ASP A 29 9.86 -13.89 -4.19
N ILE A 30 9.57 -13.78 -2.90
CA ILE A 30 10.46 -13.11 -1.94
C ILE A 30 11.79 -13.84 -1.79
N ASN A 31 11.83 -15.17 -1.97
CA ASN A 31 13.04 -15.95 -1.76
C ASN A 31 14.04 -15.79 -2.91
N VAL A 32 13.53 -15.52 -4.11
CA VAL A 32 14.34 -15.38 -5.34
C VAL A 32 14.64 -13.92 -5.66
N ASP A 33 13.66 -13.02 -5.49
CA ASP A 33 13.80 -11.63 -5.93
C ASP A 33 14.46 -10.71 -4.88
N ILE A 34 14.40 -11.05 -3.59
CA ILE A 34 14.87 -10.20 -2.50
C ILE A 34 16.16 -10.77 -1.88
N PRO A 35 17.22 -9.97 -1.70
CA PRO A 35 18.44 -10.40 -1.00
C PRO A 35 18.13 -10.98 0.39
N LEU A 36 18.84 -12.04 0.79
CA LEU A 36 18.59 -12.80 2.03
C LEU A 36 18.45 -11.91 3.27
N GLU A 37 19.23 -10.84 3.35
CA GLU A 37 19.23 -9.86 4.43
C GLU A 37 17.89 -9.14 4.60
N PHE A 38 17.17 -8.87 3.50
CA PHE A 38 15.91 -8.12 3.49
C PHE A 38 14.66 -8.98 3.38
N GLN A 39 14.78 -10.30 3.13
CA GLN A 39 13.62 -11.16 2.98
C GLN A 39 12.69 -11.16 4.20
N ARG A 40 13.27 -11.10 5.41
CA ARG A 40 12.49 -11.06 6.66
C ARG A 40 11.64 -9.79 6.75
N ILE A 41 12.19 -8.61 6.41
CA ILE A 41 11.45 -7.35 6.50
C ILE A 41 10.35 -7.27 5.44
N VAL A 42 10.62 -7.74 4.21
CA VAL A 42 9.62 -7.80 3.13
C VAL A 42 8.49 -8.79 3.45
N ARG A 43 8.81 -9.92 4.08
CA ARG A 43 7.79 -10.85 4.61
C ARG A 43 6.92 -10.20 5.69
N MET A 44 7.52 -9.48 6.64
CA MET A 44 6.76 -8.76 7.67
C MET A 44 5.83 -7.71 7.07
N LEU A 45 6.29 -6.93 6.08
CA LEU A 45 5.46 -5.99 5.31
C LEU A 45 4.28 -6.69 4.62
N TYR A 46 4.51 -7.86 4.04
CA TYR A 46 3.46 -8.65 3.40
C TYR A 46 2.40 -9.14 4.39
N TYR A 47 2.83 -9.69 5.52
CA TYR A 47 1.92 -10.13 6.58
C TYR A 47 1.14 -8.96 7.17
N LEU A 48 1.77 -7.78 7.32
CA LEU A 48 1.08 -6.57 7.77
C LEU A 48 0.03 -6.09 6.75
N TRP A 49 0.34 -6.12 5.46
CA TRP A 49 -0.65 -5.80 4.42
C TRP A 49 -1.85 -6.75 4.47
N MET A 50 -1.62 -8.06 4.60
CA MET A 50 -2.71 -9.03 4.77
C MET A 50 -3.49 -8.80 6.06
N PHE A 51 -2.79 -8.45 7.15
CA PHE A 51 -3.43 -8.12 8.42
C PHE A 51 -4.37 -6.92 8.29
N HIS A 52 -3.96 -5.84 7.63
CA HIS A 52 -4.84 -4.69 7.31
C HIS A 52 -6.10 -5.14 6.55
N GLY A 53 -5.95 -6.00 5.54
CA GLY A 53 -7.08 -6.58 4.81
C GLY A 53 -8.02 -7.39 5.70
N CYS A 54 -7.47 -8.24 6.58
CA CYS A 54 -8.25 -9.01 7.54
C CYS A 54 -9.00 -8.11 8.53
N VAL A 55 -8.36 -7.07 9.08
CA VAL A 55 -9.02 -6.13 9.99
C VAL A 55 -10.14 -5.37 9.29
N MET A 56 -10.01 -5.03 8.00
CA MET A 56 -11.10 -4.44 7.21
C MET A 56 -12.29 -5.38 7.05
N ILE A 57 -12.06 -6.67 6.83
CA ILE A 57 -13.13 -7.68 6.79
C ILE A 57 -13.83 -7.76 8.16
N LEU A 58 -13.05 -7.81 9.25
CA LEU A 58 -13.62 -7.79 10.61
C LEU A 58 -14.40 -6.50 10.87
N ASN A 59 -13.96 -5.36 10.35
CA ASN A 59 -14.66 -4.08 10.46
C ASN A 59 -16.03 -4.11 9.74
N ILE A 60 -16.17 -4.83 8.62
CA ILE A 60 -17.47 -5.06 7.99
C ILE A 60 -18.38 -5.89 8.89
N LEU A 61 -17.86 -6.95 9.53
CA LEU A 61 -18.63 -7.76 10.48
C LEU A 61 -19.06 -6.94 11.71
N GLY A 62 -18.17 -6.09 12.23
CA GLY A 62 -18.49 -5.15 13.30
C GLY A 62 -19.56 -4.12 12.88
N GLY A 63 -19.43 -3.56 11.68
CA GLY A 63 -20.43 -2.67 11.10
C GLY A 63 -21.79 -3.35 10.90
N MET A 64 -21.80 -4.62 10.51
CA MET A 64 -23.03 -5.42 10.39
C MET A 64 -23.68 -5.64 11.77
N ALA A 65 -22.89 -5.96 12.79
CA ALA A 65 -23.38 -6.11 14.16
C ALA A 65 -23.99 -4.80 14.70
N LEU A 66 -23.33 -3.67 14.44
CA LEU A 66 -23.83 -2.32 14.76
C LEU A 66 -25.13 -2.00 14.02
N MET A 67 -25.22 -2.35 12.74
CA MET A 67 -26.42 -2.15 11.93
C MET A 67 -27.61 -2.94 12.49
N ILE A 68 -27.41 -4.20 12.88
CA ILE A 68 -28.48 -5.05 13.43
C ILE A 68 -28.94 -4.55 14.81
N HIS A 69 -28.02 -4.06 15.64
CA HIS A 69 -28.33 -3.68 17.02
C HIS A 69 -28.85 -2.24 17.16
N GLN A 70 -28.22 -1.28 16.47
CA GLN A 70 -28.47 0.17 16.63
C GLN A 70 -29.05 0.81 15.35
N GLY A 71 -29.18 0.07 14.25
CA GLY A 71 -29.62 0.63 12.97
C GLY A 71 -28.57 1.51 12.27
N ASP A 72 -27.30 1.42 12.65
CA ASP A 72 -26.23 2.20 12.00
C ASP A 72 -25.79 1.59 10.67
N PHE A 73 -26.42 2.02 9.58
CA PHE A 73 -26.06 1.63 8.22
C PHE A 73 -24.77 2.29 7.72
N THR A 74 -24.39 3.43 8.30
CA THR A 74 -23.26 4.23 7.81
C THR A 74 -21.95 3.47 8.02
N THR A 75 -21.79 2.90 9.21
CA THR A 75 -20.58 2.14 9.55
C THR A 75 -20.39 0.92 8.65
N PHE A 76 -21.46 0.18 8.40
CA PHE A 76 -21.43 -0.99 7.51
C PHE A 76 -21.11 -0.61 6.06
N GLY A 77 -21.80 0.39 5.49
CA GLY A 77 -21.60 0.80 4.10
C GLY A 77 -20.19 1.34 3.83
N LEU A 78 -19.68 2.20 4.73
CA LEU A 78 -18.32 2.73 4.61
C LEU A 78 -17.25 1.66 4.81
N ALA A 79 -17.46 0.66 5.69
CA ALA A 79 -16.52 -0.45 5.86
C ALA A 79 -16.33 -1.25 4.57
N ILE A 80 -17.41 -1.49 3.81
CA ILE A 80 -17.33 -2.16 2.50
C ILE A 80 -16.57 -1.29 1.49
N LEU A 81 -16.90 0.01 1.43
CA LEU A 81 -16.21 0.95 0.55
C LEU A 81 -14.69 0.98 0.84
N TYR A 82 -14.32 1.02 2.12
CA TYR A 82 -12.93 1.03 2.55
C TYR A 82 -12.19 -0.26 2.23
N LEU A 83 -12.81 -1.43 2.41
CA LEU A 83 -12.20 -2.68 1.99
C LEU A 83 -11.89 -2.67 0.48
N ILE A 84 -12.85 -2.25 -0.35
CA ILE A 84 -12.70 -2.26 -1.81
C ILE A 84 -11.69 -1.20 -2.28
N LEU A 85 -11.65 -0.03 -1.65
CA LEU A 85 -10.76 1.07 -2.05
C LEU A 85 -9.34 0.90 -1.48
N PHE A 86 -9.21 0.71 -0.16
CA PHE A 86 -7.92 0.72 0.52
C PHE A 86 -7.12 -0.56 0.30
N THR A 87 -7.74 -1.73 0.14
CA THR A 87 -6.99 -2.98 -0.06
C THR A 87 -6.17 -2.99 -1.36
N PRO A 88 -6.73 -2.68 -2.54
CA PRO A 88 -5.92 -2.60 -3.77
C PRO A 88 -5.00 -1.37 -3.78
N PHE A 89 -5.46 -0.23 -3.26
CA PHE A 89 -4.64 0.98 -3.19
C PHE A 89 -3.38 0.78 -2.32
N SER A 90 -3.54 0.23 -1.12
CA SER A 90 -2.42 -0.08 -0.21
C SER A 90 -1.39 -1.03 -0.84
N PHE A 91 -1.85 -2.04 -1.58
CA PHE A 91 -0.97 -2.95 -2.29
C PHE A 91 -0.13 -2.23 -3.35
N LEU A 92 -0.76 -1.38 -4.16
CA LEU A 92 -0.09 -0.68 -5.24
C LEU A 92 0.79 0.47 -4.75
N CYS A 93 0.35 1.20 -3.73
CA CYS A 93 0.95 2.48 -3.37
C CYS A 93 2.02 2.39 -2.29
N TRP A 94 2.06 1.35 -1.45
CA TRP A 94 3.16 1.18 -0.50
C TRP A 94 3.81 -0.21 -0.56
N TYR A 95 3.03 -1.29 -0.69
CA TYR A 95 3.63 -2.62 -0.69
C TYR A 95 4.51 -2.87 -1.92
N ARG A 96 4.02 -2.51 -3.11
CA ARG A 96 4.79 -2.62 -4.36
C ARG A 96 6.03 -1.73 -4.39
N PRO A 97 5.96 -0.44 -4.05
CA PRO A 97 7.15 0.40 -3.92
C PRO A 97 8.16 -0.18 -2.93
N ALA A 98 7.71 -0.68 -1.77
CA ALA A 98 8.60 -1.35 -0.81
C ALA A 98 9.29 -2.58 -1.43
N TYR A 99 8.53 -3.45 -2.11
CA TYR A 99 9.07 -4.63 -2.77
C TYR A 99 10.10 -4.26 -3.85
N LYS A 100 9.80 -3.25 -4.69
CA LYS A 100 10.74 -2.75 -5.71
C LYS A 100 11.98 -2.14 -5.06
N ALA A 101 11.81 -1.36 -3.99
CA ALA A 101 12.90 -0.74 -3.25
C ALA A 101 13.90 -1.78 -2.72
N PHE A 102 13.43 -2.84 -2.06
CA PHE A 102 14.28 -3.89 -1.52
C PHE A 102 14.86 -4.84 -2.58
N ARG A 103 14.18 -5.01 -3.73
CA ARG A 103 14.67 -5.83 -4.83
C ARG A 103 15.86 -5.20 -5.55
N SER A 104 15.81 -3.91 -5.83
CA SER A 104 16.79 -3.22 -6.67
C SER A 104 17.59 -2.14 -5.93
N ASP A 105 17.52 -2.10 -4.60
CA ASP A 105 18.12 -1.05 -3.74
C ASP A 105 17.81 0.37 -4.22
N SER A 106 16.56 0.60 -4.66
CA SER A 106 16.16 1.88 -5.26
C SER A 106 15.72 2.90 -4.20
N SER A 107 16.48 3.99 -4.11
CA SER A 107 16.25 5.10 -3.18
C SER A 107 14.95 5.85 -3.47
N PHE A 108 14.59 5.99 -4.76
CA PHE A 108 13.33 6.62 -5.17
C PHE A 108 12.11 5.83 -4.66
N ASN A 109 12.14 4.50 -4.81
CA ASN A 109 11.04 3.64 -4.35
C ASN A 109 10.94 3.63 -2.81
N PHE A 110 12.07 3.72 -2.10
CA PHE A 110 12.06 3.92 -0.64
C PHE A 110 11.36 5.22 -0.24
N MET A 111 11.62 6.34 -0.93
CA MET A 111 10.95 7.62 -0.65
C MET A 111 9.44 7.55 -0.85
N VAL A 112 8.98 6.99 -1.97
CA VAL A 112 7.55 6.79 -2.23
C VAL A 112 6.91 5.91 -1.15
N PHE A 113 7.59 4.81 -0.78
CA PHE A 113 7.13 3.95 0.31
C PHE A 113 6.98 4.72 1.62
N PHE A 114 7.99 5.45 2.09
CA PHE A 114 7.90 6.16 3.37
C PHE A 114 6.80 7.21 3.38
N PHE A 115 6.65 7.96 2.28
CA PHE A 115 5.63 8.99 2.16
C PHE A 115 4.22 8.39 2.24
N VAL A 116 3.92 7.39 1.40
CA VAL A 116 2.59 6.76 1.38
C VAL A 116 2.30 5.99 2.67
N PHE A 117 3.29 5.26 3.18
CA PHE A 117 3.14 4.44 4.38
C PHE A 117 2.96 5.30 5.64
N PHE A 118 3.50 6.52 5.68
CA PHE A 118 3.21 7.48 6.75
C PHE A 118 1.72 7.87 6.78
N PHE A 119 1.11 8.16 5.63
CA PHE A 119 -0.34 8.44 5.58
C PHE A 119 -1.17 7.20 5.92
N GLN A 120 -0.76 6.01 5.47
CA GLN A 120 -1.38 4.74 5.87
C GLN A 120 -1.38 4.60 7.40
N PHE A 121 -0.26 4.88 8.06
CA PHE A 121 -0.17 4.87 9.52
C PHE A 121 -1.14 5.88 10.16
N MET A 122 -1.20 7.12 9.67
CA MET A 122 -2.15 8.14 10.15
C MET A 122 -3.60 7.69 10.01
N VAL A 123 -3.98 7.14 8.84
CA VAL A 123 -5.32 6.59 8.60
C VAL A 123 -5.64 5.47 9.59
N THR A 124 -4.68 4.57 9.85
CA THR A 124 -4.87 3.45 10.78
C THR A 124 -5.02 3.92 12.24
N VAL A 125 -4.33 5.00 12.64
CA VAL A 125 -4.55 5.66 13.94
C VAL A 125 -5.96 6.22 14.04
N ILE A 126 -6.44 6.91 12.99
CA ILE A 126 -7.82 7.43 12.95
C ILE A 126 -8.85 6.29 13.04
N GLN A 127 -8.62 5.18 12.33
CA GLN A 127 -9.44 3.97 12.39
C GLN A 127 -9.46 3.34 13.79
N THR A 128 -8.31 3.35 14.48
CA THR A 128 -8.21 2.89 15.88
C THR A 128 -9.07 3.74 16.81
N ILE A 129 -9.03 5.07 16.65
CA ILE A 129 -9.85 5.99 17.45
C ILE A 129 -11.35 5.76 17.18
N GLY A 130 -11.73 5.58 15.92
CA GLY A 130 -13.11 5.29 15.55
C GLY A 130 -14.02 6.51 15.63
N ILE A 131 -13.68 7.58 14.89
CA ILE A 131 -14.50 8.81 14.90
C ILE A 131 -15.95 8.45 14.50
N PRO A 132 -16.98 8.87 15.25
CA PRO A 132 -18.36 8.56 14.91
C PRO A 132 -18.72 8.99 13.48
N GLY A 133 -19.35 8.10 12.72
CA GLY A 133 -19.69 8.36 11.30
C GLY A 133 -18.52 8.17 10.32
N SER A 134 -17.32 7.79 10.79
CA SER A 134 -16.16 7.54 9.93
C SER A 134 -16.12 6.15 9.30
N GLY A 135 -17.09 5.26 9.56
CA GLY A 135 -17.08 3.93 8.93
C GLY A 135 -16.25 2.87 9.67
N THR A 136 -15.83 3.14 10.91
CA THR A 136 -14.84 2.32 11.62
C THR A 136 -15.31 1.91 13.01
N CYS A 137 -15.09 0.63 13.34
CA CYS A 137 -15.30 0.06 14.66
C CYS A 137 -14.07 0.31 15.54
N GLY A 138 -13.81 1.58 15.85
CA GLY A 138 -12.72 1.97 16.75
C GLY A 138 -13.17 2.08 18.21
N ILE A 139 -12.25 2.56 19.06
CA ILE A 139 -12.43 2.60 20.52
C ILE A 139 -13.66 3.42 20.91
N LEU A 140 -13.89 4.58 20.28
CA LEU A 140 -15.04 5.44 20.59
C LEU A 140 -16.36 4.77 20.22
N THR A 141 -16.43 4.08 19.09
CA THR A 141 -17.61 3.30 18.67
C THR A 141 -17.89 2.18 19.68
N ALA A 142 -16.85 1.49 20.15
CA ALA A 142 -17.00 0.42 21.14
C ALA A 142 -17.54 0.94 22.48
N ILE A 143 -17.01 2.06 22.98
CA ILE A 143 -17.48 2.68 24.23
C ILE A 143 -18.98 3.03 24.14
N LYS A 144 -19.44 3.54 23.00
CA LYS A 144 -20.85 3.90 22.77
C LYS A 144 -21.80 2.70 22.77
N CYS A 145 -21.31 1.49 22.55
CA CYS A 145 -22.15 0.29 22.50
C CYS A 145 -22.50 -0.24 23.90
N PHE A 146 -21.77 0.14 24.94
CA PHE A 146 -22.04 -0.34 26.30
C PHE A 146 -23.21 0.40 26.94
N ASP A 147 -24.44 -0.04 26.67
CA ASP A 147 -25.70 0.58 27.08
C ASP A 147 -26.46 -0.19 28.19
N SER A 148 -25.75 -1.01 28.99
CA SER A 148 -26.30 -1.90 30.02
C SER A 148 -27.24 -3.01 29.52
N THR A 149 -27.41 -3.17 28.20
CA THR A 149 -28.13 -4.29 27.60
C THR A 149 -27.18 -5.43 27.24
N VAL A 150 -27.68 -6.67 27.21
CA VAL A 150 -26.88 -7.84 26.78
C VAL A 150 -26.44 -7.71 25.32
N GLY A 151 -27.30 -7.13 24.47
CA GLY A 151 -27.01 -6.86 23.06
C GLY A 151 -25.89 -5.85 22.88
N GLY A 152 -25.98 -4.71 23.57
CA GLY A 152 -24.98 -3.65 23.52
C GLY A 152 -23.63 -4.10 24.08
N ALA A 153 -23.62 -4.85 25.19
CA ALA A 153 -22.39 -5.44 25.72
C ALA A 153 -21.71 -6.38 24.71
N THR A 154 -22.48 -7.20 23.99
CA THR A 154 -21.95 -8.13 22.99
C THR A 154 -21.35 -7.38 21.80
N VAL A 155 -22.07 -6.41 21.23
CA VAL A 155 -21.58 -5.59 20.11
C VAL A 155 -20.40 -4.72 20.53
N GLY A 156 -20.41 -4.20 21.75
CA GLY A 156 -19.30 -3.45 22.35
C GLY A 156 -18.03 -4.28 22.47
N VAL A 157 -18.12 -5.54 22.88
CA VAL A 157 -16.96 -6.46 22.92
C VAL A 157 -16.43 -6.73 21.52
N ILE A 158 -17.30 -7.01 20.54
CA ILE A 158 -16.91 -7.26 19.14
C ILE A 158 -16.17 -6.04 18.57
N THR A 159 -16.76 -4.86 18.69
CA THR A 159 -16.18 -3.61 18.18
C THR A 159 -14.89 -3.23 18.92
N LEU A 160 -14.78 -3.54 20.21
CA LEU A 160 -13.55 -3.34 20.98
C LEU A 160 -12.41 -4.24 20.47
N ILE A 161 -12.69 -5.52 20.19
CA ILE A 161 -11.68 -6.44 19.63
C ILE A 161 -11.17 -5.89 18.28
N ILE A 162 -12.08 -5.42 17.42
CA ILE A 162 -11.71 -4.81 16.12
C ILE A 162 -10.86 -3.56 16.34
N ALA A 163 -11.22 -2.70 17.28
CA ALA A 163 -10.44 -1.51 17.63
C ALA A 163 -9.03 -1.86 18.11
N LEU A 164 -8.87 -2.92 18.92
CA LEU A 164 -7.56 -3.42 19.34
C LEU A 164 -6.77 -3.98 18.15
N CYS A 165 -7.42 -4.64 17.19
CA CYS A 165 -6.77 -5.07 15.96
C CYS A 165 -6.26 -3.87 15.15
N PHE A 166 -7.04 -2.79 15.00
CA PHE A 166 -6.56 -1.54 14.38
C PHE A 166 -5.39 -0.94 15.14
N GLY A 167 -5.45 -0.90 16.48
CA GLY A 167 -4.34 -0.41 17.30
C GLY A 167 -3.06 -1.24 17.15
N SER A 168 -3.20 -2.56 17.02
CA SER A 168 -2.08 -3.45 16.74
C SER A 168 -1.50 -3.23 15.33
N ALA A 169 -2.36 -2.96 14.33
CA ALA A 169 -1.93 -2.61 12.98
C ALA A 169 -1.12 -1.31 12.97
N ALA A 170 -1.63 -0.26 13.62
CA ALA A 170 -0.93 1.02 13.76
C ALA A 170 0.42 0.87 14.47
N SER A 171 0.48 0.01 15.51
CA SER A 171 1.74 -0.29 16.20
C SER A 171 2.74 -0.99 15.29
N MET A 172 2.29 -1.97 14.49
CA MET A 172 3.14 -2.66 13.52
C MET A 172 3.60 -1.73 12.38
N ASP A 173 2.73 -0.83 11.91
CA ASP A 173 3.09 0.20 10.93
C ASP A 173 4.25 1.06 11.46
N LEU A 174 4.12 1.58 12.70
CA LEU A 174 5.15 2.38 13.34
C LEU A 174 6.47 1.61 13.54
N LEU A 175 6.40 0.33 13.90
CA LEU A 175 7.59 -0.51 14.07
C LEU A 175 8.29 -0.79 12.73
N LEU A 176 7.54 -1.09 11.67
CA LEU A 176 8.11 -1.39 10.36
C LEU A 176 8.66 -0.14 9.67
N ILE A 177 7.95 1.00 9.72
CA ILE A 177 8.47 2.25 9.15
C ILE A 177 9.79 2.64 9.82
N SER A 178 9.88 2.49 11.15
CA SER A 178 11.09 2.78 11.93
C SER A 178 12.24 1.83 11.56
N LYS A 179 11.97 0.52 11.46
CA LYS A 179 12.97 -0.49 11.07
C LYS A 179 13.50 -0.25 9.65
N ILE A 180 12.60 -0.02 8.70
CA ILE A 180 12.95 0.20 7.29
C ILE A 180 13.72 1.52 7.14
N HIS A 181 13.31 2.58 7.86
CA HIS A 181 14.04 3.84 7.88
C HIS A 181 15.46 3.69 8.43
N ARG A 182 15.66 2.89 9.50
CA ARG A 182 16.99 2.59 10.02
C ARG A 182 17.86 1.84 8.99
N ILE A 183 17.29 0.85 8.29
CA ILE A 183 17.98 0.12 7.21
C ILE A 183 18.37 1.08 6.10
N TYR A 184 17.42 1.88 5.60
CA TYR A 184 17.63 2.88 4.56
C TYR A 184 18.74 3.88 4.92
N ARG A 185 18.80 4.31 6.18
CA ARG A 185 19.85 5.25 6.63
C ARG A 185 21.22 4.59 6.81
N SER A 186 21.26 3.27 7.07
CA SER A 186 22.52 2.52 7.18
C SER A 186 23.15 2.16 5.84
N THR A 187 22.37 2.05 4.76
CA THR A 187 22.86 1.70 3.42
C THR A 187 23.40 2.89 2.62
N GLY A 188 23.50 4.09 3.22
CA GLY A 188 23.95 5.30 2.54
C GLY A 188 22.97 5.82 1.47
N ALA A 189 21.75 5.27 1.40
CA ALA A 189 20.70 5.75 0.52
C ALA A 189 20.29 7.17 0.94
N SER A 190 20.30 8.10 -0.02
CA SER A 190 20.10 9.53 0.23
C SER A 190 19.15 10.14 -0.79
N PHE A 191 18.58 11.30 -0.45
CA PHE A 191 17.77 12.07 -1.40
C PHE A 191 18.54 12.41 -2.68
N ALA A 192 19.85 12.66 -2.58
CA ALA A 192 20.71 12.91 -3.74
C ALA A 192 20.84 11.67 -4.64
N LYS A 193 20.99 10.47 -4.05
CA LYS A 193 20.96 9.19 -4.80
C LYS A 193 19.58 8.97 -5.44
N ALA A 194 18.49 9.30 -4.74
CA ALA A 194 17.13 9.23 -5.29
C ALA A 194 16.92 10.18 -6.47
N GLN A 195 17.46 11.41 -6.42
CA GLN A 195 17.40 12.37 -7.52
C GLN A 195 18.19 11.87 -8.73
N GLN A 196 19.39 11.31 -8.52
CA GLN A 196 20.19 10.70 -9.60
C GLN A 196 19.48 9.49 -10.22
N GLU A 197 18.91 8.60 -9.42
CA GLU A 197 18.12 7.45 -9.89
C GLU A 197 16.90 7.92 -10.70
N PHE A 198 16.15 8.90 -10.19
CA PHE A 198 14.98 9.46 -10.87
C PHE A 198 15.35 10.11 -12.21
N THR A 199 16.38 10.96 -12.23
CA THR A 199 16.87 11.58 -13.47
C THR A 199 17.34 10.53 -14.45
N SER A 200 18.01 9.46 -14.00
CA SER A 200 18.46 8.37 -14.87
C SER A 200 17.29 7.53 -15.43
N GLU A 201 16.25 7.25 -14.64
CA GLU A 201 15.04 6.54 -15.13
C GLU A 201 14.29 7.41 -16.16
N PHE A 202 14.14 8.72 -15.91
CA PHE A 202 13.52 9.64 -16.86
C PHE A 202 14.33 9.82 -18.14
N LEU A 203 15.66 9.92 -18.02
CA LEU A 203 16.55 10.04 -19.18
C LEU A 203 16.66 8.75 -19.98
N ARG A 204 16.50 7.56 -19.36
CA ARG A 204 16.49 6.27 -20.07
C ARG A 204 15.15 5.94 -20.71
N ASN A 205 14.08 6.68 -20.41
CA ASN A 205 12.77 6.40 -20.94
C ASN A 205 12.74 6.80 -22.43
N GLU A 206 12.69 5.81 -23.34
CA GLU A 206 12.78 5.98 -24.79
C GLU A 206 11.72 6.96 -25.33
N HIS A 207 10.55 7.02 -24.67
CA HIS A 207 9.50 8.00 -24.95
C HIS A 207 9.88 9.44 -24.59
N VAL A 208 10.58 9.65 -23.48
CA VAL A 208 11.07 10.97 -23.06
C VAL A 208 12.24 11.40 -23.94
N GLN A 209 13.14 10.46 -24.29
CA GLN A 209 14.19 10.72 -25.28
C GLN A 209 13.61 11.07 -26.65
N SER A 210 12.61 10.32 -27.13
CA SER A 210 11.94 10.56 -28.41
C SER A 210 11.18 11.88 -28.41
N ALA A 211 10.48 12.21 -27.33
CA ALA A 211 9.79 13.50 -27.20
C ALA A 211 10.77 14.68 -27.15
N ALA A 212 11.87 14.55 -26.39
CA ALA A 212 12.90 15.57 -26.28
C ALA A 212 13.67 15.76 -27.60
N THR A 213 14.02 14.68 -28.30
CA THR A 213 14.66 14.76 -29.62
C THR A 213 13.72 15.33 -30.67
N ASN A 214 12.43 14.96 -30.67
CA ASN A 214 11.44 15.54 -31.57
C ASN A 214 11.22 17.04 -31.29
N ALA A 215 11.17 17.47 -30.03
CA ALA A 215 11.05 18.87 -29.65
C ALA A 215 12.30 19.68 -30.01
N ALA A 216 13.50 19.14 -29.76
CA ALA A 216 14.76 19.77 -30.15
C ALA A 216 14.87 19.91 -31.68
N ALA A 217 14.48 18.87 -32.43
CA ALA A 217 14.43 18.91 -33.89
C ALA A 217 13.40 19.93 -34.41
N ALA A 218 12.28 20.13 -33.71
CA ALA A 218 11.31 21.17 -34.04
C ALA A 218 11.85 22.58 -33.77
N GLY A 219 12.53 22.79 -32.64
CA GLY A 219 13.17 24.07 -32.28
C GLY A 219 14.27 24.47 -33.26
N VAL A 220 15.17 23.55 -33.61
CA VAL A 220 16.23 23.80 -34.60
C VAL A 220 15.65 24.11 -35.99
N ARG A 221 14.56 23.43 -36.39
CA ARG A 221 13.85 23.74 -37.64
C ARG A 221 13.24 25.14 -37.61
N ALA A 222 12.63 25.55 -36.50
CA ALA A 222 12.08 26.89 -36.31
C ALA A 222 13.15 27.99 -36.34
N GLN A 223 14.33 27.71 -35.79
CA GLN A 223 15.47 28.63 -35.76
C GLN A 223 16.15 28.75 -37.15
N MET A 224 16.25 27.64 -37.90
CA MET A 224 16.72 27.67 -39.29
C MET A 224 15.74 28.36 -40.25
N SER A 225 14.43 28.28 -40.01
CA SER A 225 13.43 29.00 -40.80
C SER A 225 13.41 30.51 -40.52
N SER A 226 13.75 30.92 -39.29
CA SER A 226 13.83 32.35 -38.92
C SER A 226 15.14 33.02 -39.34
N SER A 227 16.22 32.25 -39.52
CA SER A 227 17.51 32.77 -40.00
C SER A 227 17.63 32.86 -41.53
N ARG A 228 16.56 32.51 -42.28
CA ARG A 228 16.49 32.55 -43.75
C ARG A 228 15.75 33.77 -44.33
N TYR A 229 15.33 34.71 -43.48
CA TYR A 229 14.83 36.04 -43.84
C TYR A 229 15.74 37.09 -43.25
#